data_AF-A0A0J7L0N2-F1
#
_entry.id   AF-A0A0J7L0N2-F1
#
_cell.length_a   1.000
_cell.length_b   1.000
_cell.length_c   1.000
_cell.angle_alpha   90.00
_cell.angle_beta   90.00
_cell.angle_gamma   90.00
#
_symmetry.space_group_name_H-M   'P 1'
#
loop_
_entity.id
_entity.type
_entity.pdbx_description
1 polymer ?
#
loop_
_entity_poly.entity_id
_entity_poly.type
_entity_poly.pdbx_seq_one_letter_code
_entity_poly.pdbx_strand_id
1 'polypeptide(L)'
;MINTLNLIASQGATFTNCFVASPICCPNRASILTGRYQHNHLTVNNSIAGGCSSAQWQQSQEPATFAALLRNAGYRTFYAGKYLNEYGSEKVGGAAHVPVGWDWWAGLIGNSKYYDYSLSINGTEIKYGNNSSDYLTDVISNLAVDFINGYSDDQPFLMVLAPPAPHAPFTPADRHNDKYNDTKAKRTPNFNVPVQLCMKEMACKCQDAANNTFSCVRRVSSRFNNIFCIFEDDQRFIEAYNMNVDEYQMTNIGYTMNKGLRYRSIKRLKRMAVCRDAECVFTHRIAKEI
;
A
#
# COMPACT_ATOMS: atom_id res chain seq x y z
N MET A 1 18.99 -3.08 -14.47
CA MET A 1 17.70 -3.70 -14.85
C MET A 1 17.58 -3.87 -16.37
N ILE A 2 18.64 -4.32 -17.06
CA ILE A 2 18.60 -4.37 -18.54
C ILE A 2 17.56 -5.35 -19.06
N ASN A 3 17.44 -6.52 -18.42
CA ASN A 3 16.45 -7.53 -18.79
C ASN A 3 15.01 -7.06 -18.55
N THR A 4 14.72 -6.43 -17.41
CA THR A 4 13.37 -5.90 -17.12
C THR A 4 12.96 -4.84 -18.14
N LEU A 5 13.87 -3.93 -18.51
CA LEU A 5 13.59 -2.92 -19.52
C LEU A 5 13.39 -3.54 -20.91
N ASN A 6 14.26 -4.46 -21.31
CA ASN A 6 14.19 -5.06 -22.64
C ASN A 6 13.01 -6.02 -22.80
N LEU A 7 12.74 -6.87 -21.81
CA LEU A 7 11.73 -7.94 -21.94
C LEU A 7 10.32 -7.49 -21.57
N ILE A 8 10.18 -6.52 -20.65
CA ILE A 8 8.86 -6.07 -20.17
C ILE A 8 8.55 -4.66 -20.65
N ALA A 9 9.39 -3.68 -20.35
CA ALA A 9 9.07 -2.28 -20.66
C ALA A 9 9.04 -2.01 -22.17
N SER A 10 10.03 -2.52 -22.93
CA SER A 10 10.12 -2.29 -24.37
C SER A 10 9.06 -3.07 -25.18
N GLN A 11 8.54 -4.16 -24.62
CA GLN A 11 7.52 -5.02 -25.23
C GLN A 11 6.10 -4.73 -24.73
N GLY A 12 5.95 -3.77 -23.82
CA GLY A 12 4.71 -3.49 -23.12
C GLY A 12 4.38 -2.01 -23.08
N ALA A 13 3.70 -1.60 -22.01
CA ALA A 13 3.32 -0.22 -21.77
C ALA A 13 4.05 0.33 -20.53
N THR A 14 4.41 1.61 -20.58
CA THR A 14 4.93 2.34 -19.43
C THR A 14 3.97 3.47 -19.07
N PHE A 15 3.78 3.69 -17.78
CA PHE A 15 2.91 4.74 -17.26
C PHE A 15 3.78 5.86 -16.70
N THR A 16 3.79 7.01 -17.36
CA THR A 16 4.52 8.21 -16.90
C THR A 16 3.91 8.80 -15.64
N ASN A 17 2.59 8.62 -15.47
CA ASN A 17 1.82 9.04 -14.30
C ASN A 17 1.23 7.81 -13.60
N CYS A 18 2.01 7.21 -12.69
CA CYS A 18 1.60 6.08 -11.87
C CYS A 18 1.75 6.44 -10.39
N PHE A 19 0.64 6.42 -9.66
CA PHE A 19 0.58 6.85 -8.27
C PHE A 19 0.18 5.70 -7.36
N VAL A 20 0.83 5.64 -6.21
CA VAL A 20 0.49 4.72 -5.13
C VAL A 20 -0.53 5.35 -4.18
N ALA A 21 -1.36 4.51 -3.53
CA ALA A 21 -2.41 5.00 -2.64
C ALA A 21 -1.84 5.61 -1.34
N SER A 22 -0.65 5.20 -0.93
CA SER A 22 0.06 5.74 0.22
C SER A 22 1.58 5.68 0.00
N PRO A 23 2.36 6.64 0.52
CA PRO A 23 3.82 6.56 0.51
C PRO A 23 4.37 5.58 1.56
N ILE A 24 3.52 4.99 2.41
CA ILE A 24 3.92 4.09 3.50
C ILE A 24 3.67 2.62 3.12
N CYS A 25 4.60 1.73 3.52
CA CYS A 25 4.60 0.30 3.19
C CYS A 25 3.27 -0.42 3.47
N CYS A 26 2.84 -0.55 4.73
CA CYS A 26 1.63 -1.33 5.05
C CYS A 26 0.36 -0.72 4.46
N PRO A 27 0.10 0.60 4.60
CA PRO A 27 -1.09 1.19 4.00
C PRO A 27 -1.17 0.97 2.49
N ASN A 28 -0.06 1.17 1.77
CA ASN A 28 -0.06 0.99 0.32
C ASN A 28 -0.23 -0.48 -0.09
N ARG A 29 0.44 -1.41 0.58
CA ARG A 29 0.28 -2.85 0.32
C ARG A 29 -1.13 -3.32 0.62
N ALA A 30 -1.72 -2.82 1.71
CA ALA A 30 -3.12 -3.05 2.03
C ALA A 30 -4.04 -2.54 0.92
N SER A 31 -3.75 -1.36 0.34
CA SER A 31 -4.50 -0.84 -0.80
C SER A 31 -4.34 -1.70 -2.05
N ILE A 32 -3.14 -2.18 -2.37
CA ILE A 32 -2.90 -3.10 -3.50
C ILE A 32 -3.67 -4.41 -3.30
N LEU A 33 -3.63 -4.99 -2.10
CA LEU A 33 -4.27 -6.27 -1.78
C LEU A 33 -5.80 -6.19 -1.83
N THR A 34 -6.39 -5.08 -1.39
CA THR A 34 -7.85 -4.93 -1.26
C THR A 34 -8.49 -4.16 -2.40
N GLY A 35 -7.71 -3.43 -3.21
CA GLY A 35 -8.24 -2.47 -4.19
C GLY A 35 -8.93 -1.26 -3.56
N ARG A 36 -8.69 -0.98 -2.26
CA ARG A 36 -9.35 0.08 -1.49
C ARG A 36 -8.34 1.08 -0.97
N TYR A 37 -8.74 2.33 -0.78
CA TYR A 37 -7.89 3.36 -0.14
C TYR A 37 -7.75 3.16 1.38
N GLN A 38 -6.71 3.77 1.95
CA GLN A 38 -6.36 3.74 3.37
C GLN A 38 -7.53 3.99 4.32
N HIS A 39 -8.41 4.94 4.01
CA HIS A 39 -9.58 5.28 4.83
C HIS A 39 -10.71 4.24 4.78
N ASN A 40 -10.63 3.23 3.91
CA ASN A 40 -11.60 2.15 3.78
C ASN A 40 -11.11 0.86 4.43
N HIS A 41 -9.83 0.50 4.27
CA HIS A 41 -9.25 -0.71 4.89
C HIS A 41 -8.62 -0.45 6.27
N LEU A 42 -8.49 0.82 6.69
CA LEU A 42 -8.08 1.25 8.04
C LEU A 42 -6.64 0.87 8.46
N THR A 43 -5.80 0.44 7.52
CA THR A 43 -4.36 0.28 7.75
C THR A 43 -3.68 1.63 7.51
N VAL A 44 -3.40 2.37 8.57
CA VAL A 44 -3.00 3.79 8.51
C VAL A 44 -1.51 4.03 8.66
N ASN A 45 -0.77 3.08 9.25
CA ASN A 45 0.69 3.14 9.34
C ASN A 45 1.28 1.71 9.41
N ASN A 46 2.59 1.61 9.68
CA ASN A 46 3.33 0.35 9.69
C ASN A 46 3.24 -0.46 11.00
N SER A 47 2.51 0.01 12.00
CA SER A 47 2.36 -0.67 13.29
C SER A 47 1.11 -1.55 13.34
N ILE A 48 1.11 -2.54 14.25
CA ILE A 48 -0.07 -3.38 14.53
C ILE A 48 -1.25 -2.52 14.97
N ALA A 49 -1.03 -1.54 15.85
CA ALA A 49 -2.07 -0.61 16.30
C ALA A 49 -2.64 0.25 15.16
N GLY A 50 -1.81 0.55 14.15
CA GLY A 50 -2.23 1.22 12.92
C GLY A 50 -2.82 0.28 11.87
N GLY A 51 -3.16 -0.97 12.21
CA GLY A 51 -3.85 -1.91 11.33
C GLY A 51 -2.94 -2.74 10.42
N CYS A 52 -1.62 -2.72 10.61
CA CYS A 52 -0.71 -3.57 9.83
C CYS A 52 -0.60 -4.97 10.45
N SER A 53 -0.95 -6.02 9.67
CA SER A 53 -0.99 -7.43 10.12
C SER A 53 -1.88 -7.69 11.35
N SER A 54 -2.71 -6.73 11.77
CA SER A 54 -3.49 -6.83 13.01
C SER A 54 -4.57 -7.91 12.92
N ALA A 55 -5.10 -8.34 14.08
CA ALA A 55 -6.22 -9.26 14.11
C ALA A 55 -7.42 -8.76 13.30
N GLN A 56 -7.70 -7.45 13.32
CA GLN A 56 -8.75 -6.85 12.50
C GLN A 56 -8.46 -6.98 10.99
N TRP A 57 -7.21 -6.78 10.57
CA TRP A 57 -6.79 -6.99 9.18
C TRP A 57 -7.03 -8.45 8.75
N GLN A 58 -6.57 -9.39 9.57
CA GLN A 58 -6.72 -10.83 9.31
C GLN A 58 -8.18 -11.26 9.21
N GLN A 59 -9.03 -10.77 10.10
CA GLN A 59 -10.46 -11.13 10.12
C GLN A 59 -11.26 -10.48 9.00
N SER A 60 -10.98 -9.22 8.65
CA SER A 60 -11.87 -8.43 7.78
C SER A 60 -11.31 -8.09 6.41
N GLN A 61 -9.99 -7.96 6.25
CA GLN A 61 -9.38 -7.53 4.99
C GLN A 61 -8.79 -8.71 4.23
N GLU A 62 -8.13 -9.66 4.90
CA GLU A 62 -7.52 -10.82 4.21
C GLU A 62 -8.51 -11.63 3.35
N PRO A 63 -9.73 -11.96 3.84
CA PRO A 63 -10.72 -12.67 3.03
C PRO A 63 -11.25 -11.88 1.82
N ALA A 64 -11.07 -10.55 1.82
CA ALA A 64 -11.50 -9.64 0.77
C ALA A 64 -10.37 -9.23 -0.19
N THR A 65 -9.17 -9.81 -0.05
CA THR A 65 -8.05 -9.50 -0.94
C THR A 65 -8.26 -10.09 -2.34
N PHE A 66 -7.62 -9.50 -3.35
CA PHE A 66 -7.65 -10.07 -4.71
C PHE A 66 -7.16 -11.51 -4.75
N ALA A 67 -6.26 -11.91 -3.86
CA ALA A 67 -5.76 -13.28 -3.75
C ALA A 67 -6.85 -14.24 -3.29
N ALA A 68 -7.56 -13.90 -2.21
CA ALA A 68 -8.70 -14.69 -1.72
C ALA A 68 -9.82 -14.77 -2.77
N LEU A 69 -10.12 -13.66 -3.45
CA LEU A 69 -11.13 -13.61 -4.51
C LEU A 69 -10.73 -14.46 -5.72
N LEU A 70 -9.48 -14.33 -6.21
CA LEU A 70 -9.00 -15.11 -7.36
C LEU A 70 -8.89 -16.59 -7.06
N ARG A 71 -8.45 -16.95 -5.85
CA ARG A 71 -8.45 -18.35 -5.40
C ARG A 71 -9.86 -18.95 -5.45
N ASN A 72 -10.86 -18.22 -4.93
CA ASN A 72 -12.26 -18.65 -4.99
C ASN A 72 -12.80 -18.71 -6.44
N ALA A 73 -12.21 -17.94 -7.36
CA ALA A 73 -12.51 -17.99 -8.79
C ALA A 73 -11.76 -19.10 -9.55
N GLY A 74 -11.04 -19.99 -8.84
CA GLY A 74 -10.36 -21.15 -9.42
C GLY A 74 -8.91 -20.89 -9.84
N TYR A 75 -8.30 -19.78 -9.43
CA TYR A 75 -6.87 -19.56 -9.65
C TYR A 75 -6.05 -20.33 -8.63
N ARG A 76 -4.92 -20.89 -9.07
CA ARG A 76 -3.87 -21.36 -8.15
C ARG A 76 -3.01 -20.18 -7.73
N THR A 77 -2.85 -19.95 -6.44
CA THR A 77 -2.23 -18.71 -5.95
C THR A 77 -0.89 -18.94 -5.25
N PHE A 78 0.09 -18.10 -5.57
CA PHE A 78 1.46 -18.15 -5.03
C PHE A 78 1.86 -16.78 -4.48
N TYR A 79 2.50 -16.79 -3.31
CA TYR A 79 3.14 -15.61 -2.72
C TYR A 79 4.56 -15.93 -2.24
N ALA A 80 5.53 -15.06 -2.54
CA ALA A 80 6.85 -15.12 -1.92
C ALA A 80 7.44 -13.74 -1.63
N GLY A 81 7.99 -13.57 -0.43
CA GLY A 81 8.68 -12.35 0.01
C GLY A 81 7.98 -11.61 1.13
N LYS A 82 8.14 -10.28 1.18
CA LYS A 82 7.59 -9.44 2.23
C LYS A 82 6.09 -9.23 2.03
N TYR A 83 5.28 -9.64 3.01
CA TYR A 83 3.85 -9.36 3.06
C TYR A 83 3.57 -7.98 3.66
N LEU A 84 3.07 -7.91 4.89
CA LEU A 84 2.90 -6.71 5.69
C LEU A 84 3.96 -6.66 6.81
N ASN A 85 4.23 -5.49 7.40
CA ASN A 85 5.14 -5.44 8.56
C ASN A 85 4.61 -6.28 9.72
N GLU A 86 5.53 -6.76 10.57
CA GLU A 86 5.26 -7.60 11.74
C GLU A 86 4.64 -8.97 11.43
N TYR A 87 4.42 -9.32 10.16
CA TYR A 87 3.96 -10.65 9.77
C TYR A 87 4.88 -11.73 10.35
N GLY A 88 4.29 -12.84 10.80
CA GLY A 88 5.03 -13.95 11.39
C GLY A 88 5.47 -13.73 12.83
N SER A 89 5.25 -12.55 13.43
CA SER A 89 5.47 -12.36 14.87
C SER A 89 4.36 -13.02 15.69
N GLU A 90 4.69 -13.47 16.90
CA GLU A 90 3.72 -14.10 17.83
C GLU A 90 2.48 -13.21 18.09
N LYS A 91 2.65 -11.89 18.08
CA LYS A 91 1.56 -10.92 18.30
C LYS A 91 0.48 -10.94 17.20
N VAL A 92 0.79 -11.52 16.04
CA VAL A 92 -0.10 -11.58 14.88
C VAL A 92 -0.29 -13.01 14.37
N GLY A 93 -0.09 -14.02 15.23
CA GLY A 93 -0.34 -15.43 14.91
C GLY A 93 0.90 -16.25 14.52
N GLY A 94 2.09 -15.66 14.57
CA GLY A 94 3.34 -16.39 14.33
C GLY A 94 3.50 -16.87 12.90
N ALA A 95 4.49 -17.73 12.66
CA ALA A 95 4.74 -18.33 11.34
C ALA A 95 3.55 -19.18 10.85
N ALA A 96 2.76 -19.75 11.76
CA ALA A 96 1.62 -20.62 11.46
C ALA A 96 0.46 -19.88 10.78
N HIS A 97 0.37 -18.55 10.94
CA HIS A 97 -0.63 -17.76 10.22
C HIS A 97 -0.27 -17.65 8.74
N VAL A 98 -1.03 -18.34 7.88
CA VAL A 98 -0.99 -18.17 6.43
C VAL A 98 -2.18 -17.30 6.02
N PRO A 99 -1.96 -16.12 5.43
CA PRO A 99 -3.07 -15.27 4.98
C PRO A 99 -3.99 -16.01 4.02
N VAL A 100 -5.30 -15.78 4.19
CA VAL A 100 -6.31 -16.46 3.38
C VAL A 100 -6.13 -16.10 1.91
N GLY A 101 -6.28 -17.09 1.02
CA GLY A 101 -6.19 -16.87 -0.43
C GLY A 101 -4.90 -17.31 -1.10
N TRP A 102 -3.93 -17.85 -0.36
CA TRP A 102 -2.66 -18.37 -0.90
C TRP A 102 -2.59 -19.89 -0.81
N ASP A 103 -2.50 -20.58 -1.95
CA ASP A 103 -2.27 -22.04 -1.99
C ASP A 103 -0.80 -22.39 -1.73
N TRP A 104 0.11 -21.47 -2.09
CA TRP A 104 1.53 -21.57 -1.80
C TRP A 104 2.05 -20.27 -1.21
N TRP A 105 2.67 -20.36 -0.04
CA TRP A 105 3.06 -19.23 0.78
C TRP A 105 4.52 -19.32 1.23
N ALA A 106 5.30 -18.29 0.91
CA ALA A 106 6.63 -18.04 1.46
C ALA A 106 6.73 -16.60 1.99
N GLY A 107 6.14 -16.35 3.15
CA GLY A 107 6.12 -15.01 3.77
C GLY A 107 7.37 -14.73 4.61
N LEU A 108 8.06 -13.62 4.35
CA LEU A 108 9.17 -13.14 5.20
C LEU A 108 8.67 -12.81 6.60
N ILE A 109 9.22 -13.49 7.61
CA ILE A 109 8.91 -13.23 9.01
C ILE A 109 9.62 -11.96 9.47
N GLY A 110 8.86 -11.04 10.07
CA GLY A 110 9.34 -9.76 10.56
C GLY A 110 9.54 -8.73 9.45
N ASN A 111 10.65 -7.99 9.53
CA ASN A 111 10.94 -6.86 8.66
C ASN A 111 12.05 -7.18 7.65
N SER A 112 12.36 -6.24 6.77
CA SER A 112 13.28 -6.42 5.66
C SER A 112 14.68 -6.85 6.14
N LYS A 113 15.10 -8.04 5.73
CA LYS A 113 16.44 -8.63 5.96
C LYS A 113 16.83 -9.44 4.73
N TYR A 114 18.13 -9.65 4.51
CA TYR A 114 18.64 -10.28 3.28
C TYR A 114 19.37 -11.61 3.50
N TYR A 115 19.85 -11.84 4.72
CA TYR A 115 20.49 -13.05 5.23
C TYR A 115 20.03 -13.28 6.69
N ASP A 116 20.27 -14.45 7.26
CA ASP A 116 19.92 -14.80 8.65
C ASP A 116 18.44 -14.50 8.98
N TYR A 117 17.55 -14.84 8.05
CA TYR A 117 16.10 -14.57 8.16
C TYR A 117 15.31 -15.87 8.24
N SER A 118 14.02 -15.74 8.55
CA SER A 118 13.09 -16.86 8.49
C SER A 118 11.96 -16.56 7.48
N LEU A 119 11.52 -17.59 6.78
CA LEU A 119 10.27 -17.57 6.00
C LEU A 119 9.24 -18.47 6.68
N SER A 120 7.98 -18.07 6.67
CA SER A 120 6.87 -19.00 6.82
C SER A 120 6.63 -19.66 5.48
N ILE A 121 7.01 -20.94 5.36
CA ILE A 121 6.71 -21.79 4.20
C ILE A 121 5.46 -22.60 4.54
N ASN A 122 4.31 -22.21 3.97
CA ASN A 122 3.00 -22.83 4.23
C ASN A 122 2.70 -23.03 5.73
N GLY A 123 3.01 -22.03 6.56
CA GLY A 123 2.76 -22.07 8.00
C GLY A 123 3.94 -22.62 8.83
N THR A 124 4.99 -23.12 8.18
CA THR A 124 6.18 -23.66 8.87
C THR A 124 7.34 -22.66 8.81
N GLU A 125 7.92 -22.33 9.96
CA GLU A 125 9.12 -21.49 9.98
C GLU A 125 10.35 -22.24 9.44
N ILE A 126 10.95 -21.71 8.37
CA ILE A 126 12.21 -22.18 7.80
C ILE A 126 13.26 -21.08 7.93
N LYS A 127 14.41 -21.42 8.52
CA LYS A 127 15.53 -20.50 8.74
C LYS A 127 16.54 -20.58 7.60
N TYR A 128 16.99 -19.43 7.15
CA TYR A 128 18.04 -19.26 6.14
C TYR A 128 19.23 -18.55 6.78
N GLY A 129 20.44 -19.01 6.46
CA GLY A 129 21.68 -18.48 7.03
C GLY A 129 22.23 -17.31 6.23
N ASN A 130 23.55 -17.24 6.17
CA ASN A 130 24.30 -16.18 5.51
C ASN A 130 25.15 -16.69 4.33
N ASN A 131 24.88 -17.89 3.82
CA ASN A 131 25.55 -18.36 2.61
C ASN A 131 25.09 -17.55 1.41
N SER A 132 25.91 -17.46 0.35
CA SER A 132 25.55 -16.72 -0.85
C SER A 132 24.23 -17.19 -1.50
N SER A 133 23.94 -18.49 -1.41
CA SER A 133 22.68 -19.10 -1.87
C SER A 133 21.46 -18.70 -1.03
N ASP A 134 21.67 -18.22 0.19
CA ASP A 134 20.63 -17.84 1.13
C ASP A 134 20.22 -16.37 0.97
N TYR A 135 20.69 -15.66 -0.07
CA TYR A 135 20.26 -14.30 -0.29
C TYR A 135 18.76 -14.25 -0.62
N LEU A 136 17.98 -13.54 0.21
CA LEU A 136 16.51 -13.59 0.17
C LEU A 136 15.91 -13.40 -1.21
N THR A 137 16.41 -12.42 -1.97
CA THR A 137 15.88 -12.10 -3.31
C THR A 137 16.02 -13.29 -4.26
N ASP A 138 17.11 -14.05 -4.14
CA ASP A 138 17.37 -15.22 -4.98
C ASP A 138 16.54 -16.41 -4.53
N VAL A 139 16.43 -16.63 -3.21
CA VAL A 139 15.60 -17.70 -2.64
C VAL A 139 14.15 -17.55 -3.10
N ILE A 140 13.54 -16.38 -2.96
CA ILE A 140 12.14 -16.20 -3.42
C ILE A 140 12.00 -16.26 -4.94
N SER A 141 13.03 -15.88 -5.69
CA SER A 141 13.04 -16.00 -7.16
C SER A 141 13.07 -17.47 -7.59
N ASN A 142 13.89 -18.29 -6.93
CA ASN A 142 13.99 -19.72 -7.22
C ASN A 142 12.67 -20.43 -6.88
N LEU A 143 12.08 -20.12 -5.72
CA LEU A 143 10.75 -20.65 -5.34
C LEU A 143 9.66 -20.30 -6.38
N ALA A 144 9.71 -19.09 -6.95
CA ALA A 144 8.79 -18.68 -8.00
C ALA A 144 9.02 -19.46 -9.31
N VAL A 145 10.28 -19.65 -9.71
CA VAL A 145 10.63 -20.46 -10.89
C VAL A 145 10.21 -21.92 -10.70
N ASP A 146 10.42 -22.49 -9.52
CA ASP A 146 9.99 -23.85 -9.19
C ASP A 146 8.46 -23.99 -9.24
N PHE A 147 7.72 -23.00 -8.74
CA PHE A 147 6.25 -22.97 -8.87
C PHE A 147 5.78 -22.98 -10.33
N ILE A 148 6.45 -22.21 -11.20
CA ILE A 148 6.12 -22.17 -12.64
C ILE A 148 6.51 -23.48 -13.33
N ASN A 149 7.70 -24.01 -13.05
CA ASN A 149 8.18 -25.25 -13.68
C ASN A 149 7.38 -26.48 -13.25
N GLY A 150 6.83 -26.46 -12.03
CA GLY A 150 5.91 -27.50 -11.54
C GLY A 150 4.47 -27.34 -12.05
N TYR A 151 4.21 -26.35 -12.91
CA TYR A 151 2.89 -26.08 -13.47
C TYR A 151 2.72 -26.81 -14.80
N SER A 152 1.87 -27.85 -14.83
CA SER A 152 1.60 -28.67 -16.01
C SER A 152 0.21 -28.50 -16.60
N ASP A 153 -0.67 -27.77 -15.90
CA ASP A 153 -2.11 -27.77 -16.16
C ASP A 153 -2.55 -26.44 -16.79
N ASP A 154 -3.70 -26.43 -17.47
CA ASP A 154 -4.28 -25.22 -18.08
C ASP A 154 -4.99 -24.29 -17.07
N GLN A 155 -4.87 -24.58 -15.77
CA GLN A 155 -5.47 -23.76 -14.72
C GLN A 155 -4.80 -22.36 -14.73
N PRO A 156 -5.55 -21.26 -14.52
CA PRO A 156 -4.91 -19.96 -14.37
C PRO A 156 -4.21 -19.85 -13.01
N PHE A 157 -3.12 -19.08 -12.95
CA PHE A 157 -2.42 -18.82 -11.71
C PHE A 157 -2.29 -17.33 -11.40
N LEU A 158 -2.18 -17.03 -10.12
CA LEU A 158 -1.75 -15.73 -9.60
C LEU A 158 -0.40 -15.93 -8.91
N MET A 159 0.60 -15.14 -9.30
CA MET A 159 1.88 -15.09 -8.62
C MET A 159 2.15 -13.67 -8.12
N VAL A 160 2.46 -13.54 -6.83
CA VAL A 160 2.97 -12.31 -6.24
C VAL A 160 4.38 -12.54 -5.70
N LEU A 161 5.36 -11.91 -6.37
CA LEU A 161 6.76 -11.89 -5.94
C LEU A 161 7.08 -10.52 -5.34
N ALA A 162 7.37 -10.48 -4.05
CA ALA A 162 7.48 -9.26 -3.27
C ALA A 162 8.84 -9.13 -2.55
N PRO A 163 9.95 -8.99 -3.29
CA PRO A 163 11.26 -8.78 -2.67
C PRO A 163 11.25 -7.53 -1.77
N PRO A 164 11.83 -7.58 -0.57
CA PRO A 164 12.01 -6.37 0.25
C PRO A 164 13.15 -5.48 -0.26
N ALA A 165 13.98 -5.95 -1.20
CA ALA A 165 15.00 -5.15 -1.85
C ALA A 165 14.37 -3.93 -2.56
N PRO A 166 14.97 -2.72 -2.48
CA PRO A 166 16.24 -2.36 -1.85
C PRO A 166 16.05 -1.65 -0.50
N HIS A 167 15.13 -2.11 0.36
CA HIS A 167 14.90 -1.48 1.66
C HIS A 167 16.13 -1.58 2.59
N ALA A 168 16.25 -0.68 3.57
CA ALA A 168 17.24 -0.85 4.65
C ALA A 168 17.12 -2.26 5.26
N PRO A 169 18.23 -2.96 5.57
CA PRO A 169 19.61 -2.46 5.76
C PRO A 169 20.49 -2.31 4.50
N PHE A 170 19.92 -2.30 3.28
CA PHE A 170 20.66 -2.09 2.03
C PHE A 170 21.80 -3.09 1.76
N THR A 171 21.74 -4.28 2.35
CA THR A 171 22.75 -5.33 2.16
C THR A 171 22.67 -5.90 0.74
N PRO A 172 23.71 -5.73 -0.10
CA PRO A 172 23.74 -6.34 -1.42
C PRO A 172 23.96 -7.86 -1.32
N ALA A 173 23.64 -8.58 -2.38
CA ALA A 173 24.13 -9.95 -2.55
C ALA A 173 25.66 -9.92 -2.79
N ASP A 174 26.38 -10.95 -2.37
CA ASP A 174 27.85 -11.01 -2.48
C ASP A 174 28.37 -10.69 -3.89
N ARG A 175 27.71 -11.22 -4.92
CA ARG A 175 28.05 -10.98 -6.34
C ARG A 175 27.95 -9.52 -6.79
N HIS A 176 27.35 -8.66 -5.99
CA HIS A 176 27.21 -7.23 -6.25
C HIS A 176 28.10 -6.37 -5.35
N ASN A 177 28.84 -6.98 -4.41
CA ASN A 177 29.85 -6.25 -3.64
C ASN A 177 30.85 -5.59 -4.59
N ASP A 178 31.22 -4.36 -4.26
CA ASP A 178 32.18 -3.53 -4.98
C ASP A 178 31.87 -3.16 -6.43
N LYS A 179 30.80 -3.70 -7.02
CA LYS A 179 30.44 -3.52 -8.45
C LYS A 179 30.11 -2.06 -8.82
N TYR A 180 29.71 -1.26 -7.84
CA TYR A 180 29.22 0.11 -8.04
C TYR A 180 29.89 1.12 -7.11
N ASN A 181 31.12 0.87 -6.64
CA ASN A 181 31.80 1.75 -5.68
C ASN A 181 31.97 3.19 -6.17
N ASP A 182 32.14 3.38 -7.49
CA ASP A 182 32.27 4.71 -8.09
C ASP A 182 30.93 5.32 -8.53
N THR A 183 29.82 4.62 -8.32
CA THR A 183 28.49 5.08 -8.72
C THR A 183 27.73 5.64 -7.51
N LYS A 184 27.19 6.86 -7.65
CA LYS A 184 26.33 7.45 -6.63
C LYS A 184 24.87 7.32 -7.04
N ALA A 185 24.01 6.95 -6.10
CA ALA A 185 22.57 6.99 -6.30
C ALA A 185 22.13 8.44 -6.61
N LYS A 186 21.20 8.59 -7.57
CA LYS A 186 20.62 9.89 -7.93
C LYS A 186 19.93 10.50 -6.71
N ARG A 187 20.40 11.67 -6.27
CA ARG A 187 19.76 12.46 -5.21
C ARG A 187 18.94 13.56 -5.86
N THR A 188 17.62 13.42 -5.84
CA THR A 188 16.70 14.48 -6.30
C THR A 188 16.59 15.58 -5.22
N PRO A 189 16.00 16.75 -5.50
CA PRO A 189 15.80 17.79 -4.48
C PRO A 189 15.05 17.33 -3.22
N ASN A 190 14.26 16.25 -3.32
CA ASN A 190 13.51 15.67 -2.20
C ASN A 190 14.29 14.59 -1.43
N PHE A 191 15.53 14.26 -1.83
CA PHE A 191 16.34 13.25 -1.16
C PHE A 191 16.70 13.69 0.27
N ASN A 192 16.35 12.89 1.27
CA ASN A 192 16.55 13.17 2.70
C ASN A 192 15.97 14.50 3.18
N VAL A 193 14.94 15.02 2.52
CA VAL A 193 14.14 16.13 3.06
C VAL A 193 13.20 15.55 4.12
N PRO A 194 13.28 16.00 5.39
CA PRO A 194 12.40 15.51 6.44
C PRO A 194 10.97 16.01 6.20
N VAL A 195 10.16 15.17 5.56
CA VAL A 195 8.72 15.42 5.34
C VAL A 195 7.84 14.83 6.45
N GLN A 196 8.43 14.15 7.43
CA GLN A 196 7.73 13.38 8.46
C GLN A 196 7.30 14.22 9.68
N LEU A 197 7.69 15.50 9.72
CA LEU A 197 7.41 16.38 10.85
C LEU A 197 6.19 17.23 10.53
N CYS A 198 5.20 17.21 11.43
CA CYS A 198 4.09 18.15 11.40
C CYS A 198 4.66 19.53 11.75
N MET A 199 5.09 20.26 10.72
CA MET A 199 5.61 21.62 10.87
C MET A 199 4.48 22.54 11.32
N LYS A 200 4.74 23.40 12.31
CA LYS A 200 3.75 24.34 12.86
C LYS A 200 3.23 25.30 11.78
N GLU A 201 4.08 25.57 10.78
CA GLU A 201 3.81 26.35 9.58
C GLU A 201 2.78 25.68 8.66
N MET A 202 2.62 24.35 8.74
CA MET A 202 1.69 23.53 7.93
C MET A 202 0.36 23.23 8.64
N ALA A 203 0.03 23.97 9.71
CA ALA A 203 -1.31 24.05 10.33
C ALA A 203 -2.02 22.71 10.62
N CYS A 204 -1.52 21.92 11.58
CA CYS A 204 -2.09 20.63 12.01
C CYS A 204 -2.24 19.57 10.89
N LYS A 205 -1.67 19.84 9.70
CA LYS A 205 -1.57 18.88 8.60
C LYS A 205 -0.25 18.12 8.78
N CYS A 206 -0.32 16.98 9.47
CA CYS A 206 0.76 16.00 9.44
C CYS A 206 0.77 15.36 8.05
N GLN A 207 1.56 15.92 7.14
CA GLN A 207 1.73 15.38 5.79
C GLN A 207 2.90 14.42 5.80
N ASP A 208 2.81 13.30 5.08
CA ASP A 208 3.96 12.45 4.77
C ASP A 208 4.66 12.89 3.47
N ALA A 209 4.22 14.00 2.86
CA ALA A 209 4.78 14.58 1.65
C ALA A 209 4.73 16.12 1.70
N ALA A 210 5.84 16.79 1.35
CA ALA A 210 5.95 18.25 1.36
C ALA A 210 4.98 18.98 0.41
N ASN A 211 4.40 18.28 -0.58
CA ASN A 211 3.45 18.84 -1.52
C ASN A 211 2.33 17.82 -1.76
N ASN A 212 1.19 17.99 -1.06
CA ASN A 212 0.03 17.15 -1.33
C ASN A 212 -0.50 17.48 -2.72
N THR A 213 -0.53 16.48 -3.60
CA THR A 213 -1.14 16.60 -4.92
C THR A 213 -2.67 16.65 -4.86
N PHE A 214 -3.28 16.35 -3.70
CA PHE A 214 -4.72 16.44 -3.49
C PHE A 214 -5.12 16.64 -2.02
N SER A 215 -6.35 17.09 -1.82
CA SER A 215 -7.01 17.21 -0.52
C SER A 215 -8.41 16.62 -0.60
N CYS A 216 -8.86 15.94 0.45
CA CYS A 216 -10.17 15.29 0.52
C CYS A 216 -10.95 15.72 1.75
N VAL A 217 -12.28 15.77 1.62
CA VAL A 217 -13.22 15.82 2.75
C VAL A 217 -14.08 14.57 2.72
N ARG A 218 -14.10 13.82 3.83
CA ARG A 218 -14.98 12.66 4.02
C ARG A 218 -16.05 13.01 5.06
N ARG A 219 -17.29 12.66 4.78
CA ARG A 219 -18.41 12.76 5.72
C ARG A 219 -18.91 11.37 6.05
N VAL A 220 -18.84 11.02 7.33
CA VAL A 220 -19.33 9.75 7.87
C VAL A 220 -20.34 10.04 8.97
N SER A 221 -21.58 9.62 8.78
CA SER A 221 -22.67 9.65 9.76
C SER A 221 -23.75 8.64 9.36
N SER A 222 -24.75 8.43 10.20
CA SER A 222 -25.92 7.58 9.89
C SER A 222 -26.66 7.96 8.59
N ARG A 223 -26.48 9.19 8.11
CA ARG A 223 -27.14 9.70 6.89
C ARG A 223 -26.19 9.90 5.71
N PHE A 224 -24.88 9.97 5.95
CA PHE A 224 -23.92 10.36 4.92
C PHE A 224 -22.67 9.51 5.01
N ASN A 225 -22.28 8.91 3.89
CA ASN A 225 -21.00 8.24 3.72
C ASN A 225 -20.46 8.61 2.34
N ASN A 226 -19.79 9.76 2.26
CA ASN A 226 -19.28 10.30 1.00
C ASN A 226 -17.91 10.92 1.17
N ILE A 227 -17.20 10.98 0.07
CA ILE A 227 -15.89 11.61 -0.04
C ILE A 227 -15.90 12.55 -1.24
N PHE A 228 -15.19 13.67 -1.12
CA PHE A 228 -14.96 14.63 -2.19
C PHE A 228 -13.51 15.11 -2.12
N CYS A 229 -12.79 15.06 -3.23
CA CYS A 229 -11.40 15.46 -3.31
C CYS A 229 -11.16 16.47 -4.44
N ILE A 230 -10.15 17.31 -4.24
CA ILE A 230 -9.62 18.25 -5.23
C ILE A 230 -8.13 17.96 -5.37
N PHE A 231 -7.66 17.84 -6.61
CA PHE A 231 -6.27 17.69 -6.94
C PHE A 231 -5.68 19.06 -7.28
N GLU A 232 -4.51 19.33 -6.73
CA GLU A 232 -3.72 20.55 -6.98
C GLU A 232 -2.85 20.31 -8.23
N ASP A 233 -3.52 20.18 -9.37
CA ASP A 233 -2.94 19.99 -10.71
C ASP A 233 -3.37 21.11 -11.68
N ASP A 234 -2.85 21.08 -12.91
CA ASP A 234 -3.20 22.02 -13.98
C ASP A 234 -4.56 21.71 -14.63
N GLN A 235 -5.13 20.53 -14.35
CA GLN A 235 -6.42 20.07 -14.89
C GLN A 235 -7.61 20.35 -13.95
N ARG A 236 -7.34 20.80 -12.71
CA ARG A 236 -8.30 20.96 -11.61
C ARG A 236 -9.13 19.69 -11.40
N PHE A 237 -8.47 18.53 -11.41
CA PHE A 237 -9.18 17.26 -11.30
C PHE A 237 -9.93 17.18 -9.96
N ILE A 238 -11.20 16.78 -10.04
CA ILE A 238 -12.05 16.54 -8.87
C ILE A 238 -12.57 15.12 -8.90
N GLU A 239 -12.75 14.56 -7.71
CA GLU A 239 -13.44 13.30 -7.55
C GLU A 239 -14.42 13.32 -6.39
N ALA A 240 -15.48 12.53 -6.51
CA ALA A 240 -16.44 12.33 -5.46
C ALA A 240 -17.04 10.93 -5.56
N TYR A 241 -17.32 10.32 -4.40
CA TYR A 241 -17.88 8.97 -4.33
C TYR A 241 -18.92 8.86 -3.21
N ASN A 242 -19.96 8.05 -3.44
CA ASN A 242 -20.90 7.62 -2.42
C ASN A 242 -20.50 6.23 -1.93
N MET A 243 -19.88 6.18 -0.77
CA MET A 243 -19.25 4.97 -0.24
C MET A 243 -20.26 3.90 0.19
N ASN A 244 -21.56 4.22 0.25
CA ASN A 244 -22.60 3.22 0.53
C ASN A 244 -22.94 2.36 -0.69
N VAL A 245 -22.61 2.81 -1.90
CA VAL A 245 -22.92 2.10 -3.16
C VAL A 245 -21.69 1.88 -4.02
N ASP A 246 -20.61 2.63 -3.79
CA ASP A 246 -19.34 2.54 -4.50
C ASP A 246 -18.18 2.50 -3.50
N GLU A 247 -18.03 1.35 -2.84
CA GLU A 247 -17.00 1.12 -1.82
C GLU A 247 -15.58 1.19 -2.39
N TYR A 248 -15.41 0.76 -3.64
CA TYR A 248 -14.13 0.70 -4.34
C TYR A 248 -13.81 1.99 -5.09
N GLN A 249 -14.72 2.98 -5.08
CA GLN A 249 -14.53 4.29 -5.69
C GLN A 249 -14.25 4.20 -7.21
N MET A 250 -14.99 3.34 -7.90
CA MET A 250 -14.82 3.07 -9.33
C MET A 250 -15.55 4.08 -10.21
N THR A 251 -16.59 4.73 -9.70
CA THR A 251 -17.43 5.67 -10.47
C THR A 251 -17.31 7.08 -9.92
N ASN A 252 -16.46 7.89 -10.55
CA ASN A 252 -16.29 9.29 -10.18
C ASN A 252 -17.56 10.11 -10.49
N ILE A 253 -18.33 10.46 -9.45
CA ILE A 253 -19.51 11.32 -9.56
C ILE A 253 -19.18 12.81 -9.33
N GLY A 254 -17.91 13.17 -9.22
CA GLY A 254 -17.45 14.54 -8.98
C GLY A 254 -18.02 15.54 -9.98
N TYR A 255 -18.14 15.16 -11.25
CA TYR A 255 -18.66 16.00 -12.34
C TYR A 255 -20.18 15.97 -12.52
N THR A 256 -20.85 14.91 -12.05
CA THR A 256 -22.31 14.72 -12.17
C THR A 256 -23.08 15.05 -10.89
N MET A 257 -22.40 15.17 -9.74
CA MET A 257 -23.04 15.52 -8.47
C MET A 257 -23.72 16.89 -8.50
N ASN A 258 -24.73 17.08 -7.64
CA ASN A 258 -25.44 18.35 -7.48
C ASN A 258 -24.47 19.53 -7.24
N LYS A 259 -24.60 20.60 -8.05
CA LYS A 259 -23.72 21.78 -7.99
C LYS A 259 -23.67 22.43 -6.60
N GLY A 260 -24.81 22.49 -5.90
CA GLY A 260 -24.89 23.03 -4.54
C GLY A 260 -24.15 22.18 -3.51
N LEU A 261 -24.19 20.85 -3.65
CA LEU A 261 -23.38 19.95 -2.82
C LEU A 261 -21.89 20.10 -3.13
N ARG A 262 -21.51 20.14 -4.41
CA ARG A 262 -20.11 20.36 -4.84
C ARG A 262 -19.55 21.66 -4.24
N TYR A 263 -20.29 22.76 -4.36
CA TYR A 263 -19.90 24.05 -3.78
C TYR A 263 -19.69 23.98 -2.26
N ARG A 264 -20.58 23.30 -1.53
CA ARG A 264 -20.43 23.10 -0.08
C ARG A 264 -19.19 22.27 0.26
N SER A 265 -18.90 21.21 -0.50
CA SER A 265 -17.70 20.38 -0.30
C SER A 265 -16.42 21.18 -0.54
N ILE A 266 -16.35 21.95 -1.63
CA ILE A 266 -15.22 22.84 -1.92
C ILE A 266 -15.02 23.85 -0.78
N LYS A 267 -16.10 24.51 -0.34
CA LYS A 267 -16.02 25.50 0.76
C LYS A 267 -15.55 24.86 2.06
N ARG A 268 -16.00 23.64 2.36
CA ARG A 268 -15.59 22.90 3.55
C ARG A 268 -14.11 22.52 3.48
N LEU A 269 -13.66 21.97 2.36
CA LEU A 269 -12.26 21.61 2.13
C LEU A 269 -11.34 22.83 2.26
N LYS A 270 -11.68 23.96 1.61
CA LYS A 270 -10.92 25.21 1.75
C LYS A 270 -10.81 25.69 3.20
N ARG A 271 -11.89 25.56 3.97
CA ARG A 271 -11.88 25.92 5.40
C ARG A 271 -11.03 24.95 6.21
N MET A 272 -11.13 23.64 5.96
CA MET A 272 -10.34 22.63 6.65
C MET A 272 -8.84 22.74 6.37
N ALA A 273 -8.46 23.32 5.22
CA ALA A 273 -7.07 23.57 4.87
C ALA A 273 -6.42 24.71 5.69
N VAL A 274 -7.21 25.58 6.32
CA VAL A 274 -6.70 26.77 7.04
C VAL A 274 -7.14 26.87 8.50
N CYS A 275 -8.15 26.08 8.91
CA CYS A 275 -8.65 26.11 10.28
C CYS A 275 -7.61 25.57 11.27
N ARG A 276 -7.72 26.00 12.53
CA ARG A 276 -6.89 25.50 13.63
C ARG A 276 -7.76 25.09 14.81
N ASP A 277 -7.40 23.97 15.43
CA ASP A 277 -8.02 23.47 16.66
C ASP A 277 -9.56 23.43 16.61
N ALA A 278 -10.23 24.07 17.56
CA ALA A 278 -11.69 24.09 17.68
C ALA A 278 -12.39 24.72 16.45
N GLU A 279 -11.72 25.59 15.69
CA GLU A 279 -12.31 26.22 14.50
C GLU A 279 -12.59 25.22 13.37
N CYS A 280 -11.91 24.08 13.38
CA CYS A 280 -12.10 22.99 12.43
C CYS A 280 -13.40 22.19 12.66
N VAL A 281 -13.97 22.25 13.88
CA VAL A 281 -15.13 21.45 14.27
C VAL A 281 -16.46 22.07 13.80
N PHE A 282 -16.54 23.40 13.68
CA PHE A 282 -17.79 24.11 13.42
C PHE A 282 -18.13 24.24 11.93
N THR A 283 -18.66 23.18 11.31
CA THR A 283 -19.11 23.24 9.89
C THR A 283 -20.59 23.60 9.70
N HIS A 284 -21.34 23.85 10.78
CA HIS A 284 -22.69 24.38 10.75
C HIS A 284 -22.74 25.72 11.48
N ARG A 285 -23.10 26.81 10.77
CA ARG A 285 -23.74 27.95 11.42
C ARG A 285 -25.05 27.42 11.98
N ILE A 286 -25.17 27.37 13.31
CA ILE A 286 -26.47 27.44 13.96
C ILE A 286 -27.09 28.73 13.43
N ALA A 287 -28.26 28.64 12.79
CA ALA A 287 -29.05 29.81 12.50
C ALA A 287 -29.27 30.50 13.86
N LYS A 288 -28.75 31.73 14.02
CA LYS A 288 -29.08 32.52 15.20
C LYS A 288 -30.60 32.68 15.21
N GLU A 289 -31.24 32.16 16.24
CA GLU A 289 -32.56 32.62 16.66
C GLU A 289 -32.43 34.12 16.98
N ILE A 290 -33.12 34.93 16.19
CA ILE A 290 -33.74 36.19 16.58
C ILE A 290 -35.16 36.12 16.03
#